data_AF-A0A2N2RHD6-F1
#
_entry.id   AF-A0A2N2RHD6-F1
#
_cell.length_a   1.000
_cell.length_b   1.000
_cell.length_c   1.000
_cell.angle_alpha   90.00
_cell.angle_beta   90.00
_cell.angle_gamma   90.00
#
_symmetry.space_group_name_H-M   'P 1'
#
loop_
_entity.id
_entity.type
_entity.pdbx_description
1 polymer ?
#
loop_
_entity_poly.entity_id
_entity_poly.type
_entity_poly.pdbx_seq_one_letter_code
_entity_poly.pdbx_strand_id
1 'polypeptide(L)'
;MMQANNQTTTQINIADEQRNAGNNFYECHIQHINDPKVLMLSLPEKELDQLSIENGRHFQYRFGRDLNHNIRKKIITLKQQYHWTDPEVRKLLVTGGIRVNRRTDEVTLYRERYSYYSAWVLIAATSAYYTMLILLMSSASTPEAWRQVLAQFMAASMCAATLWVFNWMFISPYHLLQRTYRKPITG
;
A
#
# COMPACT_ATOMS: atom_id res chain seq x y z
N MET A 1 38.16 20.78 0.82
CA MET A 1 37.38 20.46 2.05
C MET A 1 36.26 19.52 1.64
N MET A 2 36.37 18.23 1.98
CA MET A 2 35.36 17.21 1.67
C MET A 2 34.47 17.04 2.90
N GLN A 3 33.17 17.29 2.77
CA GLN A 3 32.17 17.00 3.80
C GLN A 3 31.82 15.51 3.74
N ALA A 4 32.12 14.78 4.81
CA ALA A 4 31.67 13.40 4.99
C ALA A 4 30.17 13.42 5.37
N ASN A 5 29.35 12.86 4.48
CA ASN A 5 27.91 12.69 4.69
C ASN A 5 27.70 11.46 5.61
N ASN A 6 27.73 11.67 6.92
CA ASN A 6 27.44 10.63 7.90
C ASN A 6 25.94 10.35 7.91
N GLN A 7 25.50 9.40 7.09
CA GLN A 7 24.20 8.77 7.24
C GLN A 7 24.23 7.91 8.51
N THR A 8 23.78 8.50 9.62
CA THR A 8 23.66 7.82 10.90
C THR A 8 22.65 6.68 10.75
N THR A 9 23.16 5.47 10.60
CA THR A 9 22.35 4.25 10.53
C THR A 9 21.94 3.90 11.96
N THR A 10 20.73 4.29 12.37
CA THR A 10 20.22 3.97 13.70
C THR A 10 19.87 2.49 13.76
N GLN A 11 20.68 1.70 14.46
CA GLN A 11 20.38 0.29 14.75
C GLN A 11 19.63 0.20 16.09
N ILE A 12 18.43 -0.39 16.06
CA ILE A 12 17.60 -0.61 17.26
C ILE A 12 17.72 -2.09 17.64
N ASN A 13 18.30 -2.39 18.80
CA ASN A 13 18.35 -3.75 19.37
C ASN A 13 17.34 -3.84 20.52
N ILE A 14 16.43 -4.83 20.46
CA ILE A 14 15.54 -5.19 21.58
C ILE A 14 15.76 -6.68 21.84
N ALA A 15 16.59 -7.01 22.82
CA ALA A 15 16.84 -8.38 23.27
C ALA A 15 17.23 -8.39 24.76
N ASP A 16 16.93 -9.50 25.45
CA ASP A 16 17.31 -9.75 26.85
C ASP A 16 18.82 -10.01 27.05
N GLU A 17 19.62 -9.96 25.97
CA GLU A 17 21.07 -10.16 26.02
C GLU A 17 21.84 -8.93 25.50
N GLN A 18 22.66 -8.39 26.40
CA GLN A 18 23.51 -7.23 26.21
C GLN A 18 24.69 -7.55 25.29
N ARG A 19 24.64 -7.10 24.02
CA ARG A 19 25.84 -7.02 23.18
C ARG A 19 26.62 -5.77 23.56
N ASN A 20 27.76 -5.96 24.22
CA ASN A 20 28.65 -4.88 24.66
C ASN A 20 29.27 -4.15 23.45
N ALA A 21 28.60 -3.11 22.97
CA ALA A 21 29.06 -2.22 21.92
C ALA A 21 29.69 -0.94 22.50
N GLY A 22 30.69 -1.09 23.37
CA GLY A 22 31.66 -0.04 23.73
C GLY A 22 31.14 1.40 23.88
N ASN A 23 30.01 1.61 24.55
CA ASN A 23 29.38 2.93 24.78
C ASN A 23 29.01 3.77 23.54
N ASN A 24 28.96 3.18 22.34
CA ASN A 24 28.60 3.91 21.11
C ASN A 24 27.17 3.58 20.62
N PHE A 25 26.22 3.48 21.55
CA PHE A 25 24.81 3.39 21.22
C PHE A 25 24.00 4.40 22.02
N TYR A 26 23.00 4.98 21.38
CA TYR A 26 22.00 5.77 22.07
C TYR A 26 20.96 4.82 22.66
N GLU A 27 20.94 4.71 23.99
CA GLU A 27 19.83 4.08 24.71
C GLU A 27 18.58 4.94 24.55
N CYS A 28 17.80 4.65 23.52
CA CYS A 28 16.45 5.19 23.44
C CYS A 28 15.60 4.41 24.45
N HIS A 29 15.36 5.00 25.63
CA HIS A 29 14.25 4.58 26.48
C HIS A 29 12.95 4.90 25.74
N ILE A 30 12.51 3.95 24.91
CA ILE A 30 11.24 4.06 24.22
C ILE A 30 10.15 3.97 25.30
N GLN A 31 9.67 5.12 25.77
CA GLN A 31 8.55 5.21 26.72
C GLN A 31 7.24 4.62 26.16
N HIS A 32 7.25 4.22 24.88
CA HIS A 32 6.17 3.58 24.15
C HIS A 32 6.56 2.23 23.57
N ILE A 33 7.13 1.32 24.37
CA ILE A 33 7.30 -0.11 23.98
C ILE A 33 5.97 -0.72 23.50
N ASN A 34 4.84 -0.17 23.97
CA ASN A 34 3.49 -0.54 23.57
C ASN A 34 2.99 0.13 22.27
N ASP A 35 3.79 0.99 21.60
CA ASP A 35 3.42 1.54 20.30
C ASP A 35 3.59 0.43 19.23
N PRO A 36 2.51 0.04 18.52
CA PRO A 36 2.58 -0.94 17.45
C PRO A 36 3.63 -0.60 16.38
N LYS A 37 3.96 0.68 16.18
CA LYS A 37 5.01 1.11 15.24
C LYS A 37 6.39 0.66 15.67
N VAL A 38 6.71 0.78 16.95
CA VAL A 38 8.00 0.38 17.51
C VAL A 38 8.16 -1.12 17.37
N LEU A 39 7.10 -1.86 17.73
CA LEU A 39 7.05 -3.32 17.62
C LEU A 39 7.25 -3.81 16.18
N MET A 40 6.67 -3.11 15.19
CA MET A 40 6.85 -3.39 13.76
C MET A 40 8.27 -3.13 13.26
N LEU A 41 9.00 -2.20 13.88
CA LEU A 41 10.38 -1.86 13.50
C LEU A 41 11.41 -2.76 14.18
N SER A 42 11.08 -3.33 15.33
CA SER A 42 12.02 -4.09 16.15
C SER A 42 12.00 -5.59 15.90
N LEU A 43 10.84 -6.15 15.55
CA LEU A 43 10.69 -7.60 15.41
C LEU A 43 11.00 -8.10 13.99
N PRO A 44 11.62 -9.29 13.85
CA PRO A 44 11.75 -9.96 12.57
C PRO A 44 10.39 -10.21 11.89
N GLU A 45 10.37 -10.19 10.55
CA GLU A 45 9.13 -10.35 9.78
C GLU A 45 8.38 -11.66 10.08
N LYS A 46 9.12 -12.75 10.36
CA LYS A 46 8.55 -14.04 10.75
C LYS A 46 7.80 -13.99 12.09
N GLU A 47 8.32 -13.25 13.05
CA GLU A 47 7.68 -13.06 14.35
C GLU A 47 6.47 -12.14 14.23
N LEU A 48 6.57 -11.08 13.42
CA LEU A 48 5.43 -10.22 13.09
C LEU A 48 4.31 -10.99 12.40
N ASP A 49 4.65 -11.91 11.48
CA ASP A 49 3.71 -12.79 10.80
C ASP A 49 2.98 -13.71 11.79
N GLN A 50 3.72 -14.37 12.69
CA GLN A 50 3.13 -15.23 13.72
C GLN A 50 2.25 -14.43 14.70
N LEU A 51 2.72 -13.26 15.16
CA LEU A 51 1.92 -12.37 16.00
C LEU A 51 0.65 -11.90 15.30
N SER A 52 0.71 -11.65 13.99
CA SER A 52 -0.45 -11.28 13.17
C SER A 52 -1.45 -12.44 13.03
N ILE A 53 -0.99 -13.69 13.06
CA ILE A 53 -1.89 -14.85 13.04
C ILE A 53 -2.64 -14.95 14.38
N GLU A 54 -1.93 -14.86 15.49
CA GLU A 54 -2.50 -15.04 16.83
C GLU A 54 -3.32 -13.82 17.30
N ASN A 55 -2.81 -12.61 17.07
CA ASN A 55 -3.43 -11.36 17.52
C ASN A 55 -4.14 -10.62 16.38
N GLY A 56 -5.48 -10.65 16.42
CA GLY A 56 -6.32 -9.97 15.43
C GLY A 56 -6.16 -8.46 15.38
N ARG A 57 -5.88 -7.81 16.53
CA ARG A 57 -5.64 -6.35 16.56
C ARG A 57 -4.34 -6.00 15.85
N HIS A 58 -3.30 -6.82 16.04
CA HIS A 58 -2.04 -6.66 15.33
C HIS A 58 -2.21 -6.84 13.81
N PHE A 59 -2.97 -7.87 13.40
CA PHE A 59 -3.31 -8.07 11.98
C PHE A 59 -4.10 -6.89 11.39
N GLN A 60 -5.12 -6.40 12.10
CA GLN A 60 -5.91 -5.25 11.68
C GLN A 60 -5.05 -4.00 11.55
N TYR A 61 -4.10 -3.79 12.45
CA TYR A 61 -3.14 -2.69 12.35
C TYR A 61 -2.26 -2.82 11.09
N ARG A 62 -1.75 -4.02 10.80
CA ARG A 62 -0.86 -4.30 9.66
C ARG A 62 -1.57 -4.21 8.30
N PHE A 63 -2.74 -4.82 8.19
CA PHE A 63 -3.43 -5.05 6.91
C PHE A 63 -4.79 -4.33 6.79
N GLY A 64 -5.25 -3.62 7.84
CA GLY A 64 -6.46 -2.80 7.80
C GLY A 64 -7.78 -3.57 7.85
N ARG A 65 -7.76 -4.87 8.17
CA ARG A 65 -8.97 -5.72 8.22
C ARG A 65 -8.99 -6.54 9.51
N ASP A 66 -10.16 -6.59 10.15
CA ASP A 66 -10.42 -7.57 11.21
C ASP A 66 -10.92 -8.87 10.59
N LEU A 67 -10.14 -9.94 10.79
CA LEU A 67 -10.33 -11.26 10.19
C LEU A 67 -10.09 -12.34 11.25
N ASN A 68 -10.79 -13.45 11.13
CA ASN A 68 -10.64 -14.60 12.02
C ASN A 68 -9.31 -15.32 11.79
N HIS A 69 -8.90 -16.09 12.79
CA HIS A 69 -7.59 -16.74 12.86
C HIS A 69 -7.24 -17.54 11.58
N ASN A 70 -8.18 -18.34 11.08
CA ASN A 70 -7.97 -19.18 9.89
C ASN A 70 -7.68 -18.35 8.63
N ILE A 71 -8.43 -17.27 8.42
CA ILE A 71 -8.22 -16.38 7.28
C ILE A 71 -6.89 -15.63 7.41
N ARG A 72 -6.54 -15.16 8.62
CA ARG A 72 -5.25 -14.50 8.88
C ARG A 72 -4.09 -15.41 8.52
N LYS A 73 -4.15 -16.68 8.95
CA LYS A 73 -3.16 -17.71 8.60
C LYS A 73 -3.05 -17.89 7.08
N LYS A 74 -4.17 -18.06 6.37
CA LYS A 74 -4.18 -18.19 4.90
C LYS A 74 -3.56 -16.97 4.20
N ILE A 75 -3.85 -15.75 4.65
CA ILE A 75 -3.29 -14.53 4.08
C ILE A 75 -1.78 -14.44 4.29
N ILE A 76 -1.29 -14.76 5.50
CA ILE A 76 0.15 -14.80 5.79
C ILE A 76 0.85 -15.88 4.96
N THR A 77 0.24 -17.06 4.78
CA THR A 77 0.78 -18.10 3.89
C THR A 77 0.90 -17.61 2.45
N LEU A 78 -0.12 -16.93 1.91
CA LEU A 78 -0.06 -16.35 0.56
C LEU A 78 1.02 -15.27 0.45
N LYS A 79 1.15 -14.42 1.46
CA LYS A 79 2.20 -13.40 1.53
C LYS A 79 3.58 -14.04 1.41
N GLN A 80 3.86 -15.07 2.21
CA GLN A 80 5.13 -15.79 2.19
C GLN A 80 5.36 -16.50 0.85
N GLN A 81 4.34 -17.18 0.32
CA GLN A 81 4.41 -17.90 -0.96
C GLN A 81 4.77 -16.99 -2.14
N TYR A 82 4.21 -15.78 -2.19
CA TYR A 82 4.44 -14.84 -3.29
C TYR A 82 5.47 -13.76 -3.00
N HIS A 83 6.10 -13.80 -1.82
CA HIS A 83 7.02 -12.77 -1.32
C HIS A 83 6.43 -11.36 -1.43
N TRP A 84 5.17 -11.21 -1.03
CA TRP A 84 4.52 -9.90 -0.99
C TRP A 84 4.96 -9.11 0.23
N THR A 85 5.13 -7.81 0.03
CA THR A 85 5.31 -6.86 1.11
C THR A 85 3.99 -6.54 1.81
N ASP A 86 4.03 -6.04 3.05
CA ASP A 86 2.81 -5.68 3.78
C ASP A 86 1.93 -4.64 3.04
N PRO A 87 2.49 -3.59 2.41
CA PRO A 87 1.70 -2.66 1.60
C PRO A 87 1.01 -3.33 0.40
N GLU A 88 1.66 -4.32 -0.22
CA GLU A 88 1.10 -5.09 -1.33
C GLU A 88 -0.08 -5.96 -0.88
N VAL A 89 0.08 -6.69 0.22
CA VAL A 89 -1.02 -7.49 0.81
C VAL A 89 -2.19 -6.59 1.21
N ARG A 90 -1.91 -5.47 1.89
CA ARG A 90 -2.93 -4.48 2.28
C ARG A 90 -3.65 -3.93 1.06
N LYS A 91 -2.92 -3.58 0.00
CA LYS A 91 -3.50 -3.11 -1.26
C LYS A 91 -4.44 -4.17 -1.84
N LEU A 92 -3.99 -5.43 -1.94
CA LEU A 92 -4.83 -6.52 -2.47
C LEU A 92 -6.10 -6.77 -1.63
N LEU A 93 -6.04 -6.61 -0.31
CA LEU A 93 -7.21 -6.72 0.57
C LEU A 93 -8.18 -5.53 0.45
N VAL A 94 -7.68 -4.35 0.14
CA VAL A 94 -8.51 -3.14 -0.06
C VAL A 94 -9.13 -3.12 -1.45
N THR A 95 -8.37 -3.46 -2.49
CA THR A 95 -8.83 -3.46 -3.88
C THR A 95 -9.59 -4.73 -4.26
N GLY A 96 -9.69 -5.72 -3.35
CA GLY A 96 -10.40 -6.98 -3.60
C GLY A 96 -9.66 -7.99 -4.48
N GLY A 97 -8.34 -7.83 -4.66
CA GLY A 97 -7.48 -8.84 -5.29
C GLY A 97 -7.34 -10.11 -4.45
N ILE A 98 -7.42 -9.97 -3.11
CA ILE A 98 -7.65 -11.09 -2.19
C ILE A 98 -9.11 -11.02 -1.75
N ARG A 99 -9.92 -12.01 -2.17
CA ARG A 99 -11.30 -12.16 -1.72
C ARG A 99 -11.35 -13.11 -0.54
N VAL A 100 -12.03 -12.66 0.51
CA VAL A 100 -12.19 -13.40 1.76
C VAL A 100 -13.66 -13.74 1.92
N ASN A 101 -13.98 -15.03 1.98
CA ASN A 101 -15.30 -15.49 2.38
C ASN A 101 -15.28 -15.80 3.89
N ARG A 102 -15.87 -14.91 4.69
CA ARG A 102 -15.93 -15.07 6.15
C ARG A 102 -16.80 -16.24 6.62
N ARG A 103 -17.66 -16.80 5.77
CA ARG A 103 -18.53 -17.93 6.13
C ARG A 103 -17.84 -19.27 5.91
N THR A 104 -17.02 -19.39 4.86
CA THR A 104 -16.30 -20.63 4.50
C THR A 104 -14.83 -20.59 4.88
N ASP A 105 -14.36 -19.48 5.47
CA ASP A 105 -12.94 -19.18 5.72
C ASP A 105 -12.05 -19.28 4.46
N GLU A 106 -12.63 -19.19 3.28
CA GLU A 106 -11.90 -19.28 2.03
C GLU A 106 -11.22 -17.97 1.67
N VAL A 107 -9.99 -18.08 1.18
CA VAL A 107 -9.19 -16.96 0.69
C VAL A 107 -8.83 -17.27 -0.74
N THR A 108 -9.35 -16.50 -1.68
CA THR A 108 -9.14 -16.70 -3.12
C THR A 108 -8.47 -15.49 -3.74
N LEU A 109 -7.56 -15.74 -4.67
CA LEU A 109 -6.96 -14.69 -5.48
C LEU A 109 -7.85 -14.43 -6.68
N TYR A 110 -8.32 -13.20 -6.79
CA TYR A 110 -9.24 -12.82 -7.85
C TYR A 110 -8.53 -11.95 -8.88
N ARG A 111 -8.22 -12.55 -10.03
CA ARG A 111 -7.61 -11.85 -11.17
C ARG A 111 -8.67 -11.56 -12.21
N GLU A 112 -9.26 -10.37 -12.14
CA GLU A 112 -10.23 -9.93 -13.13
C GLU A 112 -9.55 -9.13 -14.24
N ARG A 113 -9.60 -9.65 -15.47
CA ARG A 113 -9.12 -8.89 -16.65
C ARG A 113 -10.09 -7.78 -17.03
N TYR A 114 -11.39 -7.98 -16.79
CA TYR A 114 -12.43 -7.02 -17.16
C TYR A 114 -12.25 -5.69 -16.43
N SER A 115 -12.12 -5.72 -15.10
CA SER A 115 -11.89 -4.53 -14.27
C SER A 115 -10.61 -3.77 -14.64
N TYR A 116 -9.58 -4.45 -15.16
CA TYR A 116 -8.37 -3.81 -15.66
C TYR A 116 -8.63 -3.05 -16.98
N TYR A 117 -9.26 -3.70 -17.97
CA TYR A 117 -9.52 -3.06 -19.27
C TYR A 117 -10.58 -1.96 -19.17
N SER A 118 -11.62 -2.16 -18.36
CA SER A 118 -12.65 -1.13 -18.14
C SER A 118 -12.06 0.11 -17.46
N ALA A 119 -11.10 -0.04 -16.54
CA ALA A 119 -10.40 1.09 -15.94
C ALA A 119 -9.62 1.91 -16.99
N TRP A 120 -8.96 1.27 -17.95
CA TRP A 120 -8.28 1.99 -19.04
C TRP A 120 -9.25 2.74 -19.96
N VAL A 121 -10.41 2.14 -20.27
CA VAL A 121 -11.46 2.79 -21.05
C VAL A 121 -12.02 4.00 -20.30
N LEU A 122 -12.29 3.86 -19.01
CA LEU A 122 -12.77 4.96 -18.16
C LEU A 122 -11.73 6.08 -18.05
N ILE A 123 -10.46 5.75 -17.86
CA ILE A 123 -9.35 6.71 -17.87
C ILE A 123 -9.33 7.52 -19.17
N ALA A 124 -9.43 6.85 -20.32
CA ALA A 124 -9.44 7.51 -21.62
C ALA A 124 -10.66 8.44 -21.78
N ALA A 125 -11.85 7.97 -21.41
CA ALA A 125 -13.09 8.75 -21.47
C ALA A 125 -13.06 9.97 -20.53
N THR A 126 -12.63 9.78 -19.28
CA THR A 126 -12.52 10.84 -18.28
C THR A 126 -11.46 11.88 -18.69
N SER A 127 -10.31 11.43 -19.19
CA SER A 127 -9.29 12.35 -19.70
C SER A 127 -9.81 13.18 -20.89
N ALA A 128 -10.51 12.56 -21.84
CA ALA A 128 -11.11 13.28 -22.97
C ALA A 128 -12.13 14.33 -22.50
N TYR A 129 -12.98 13.97 -21.53
CA TYR A 129 -13.96 14.87 -20.95
C TYR A 129 -13.32 16.08 -20.25
N TYR A 130 -12.32 15.88 -19.39
CA TYR A 130 -11.63 16.99 -18.72
C TYR A 130 -10.85 17.88 -19.69
N THR A 131 -10.21 17.30 -20.71
CA THR A 131 -9.55 18.08 -21.77
C THR A 131 -10.57 18.95 -22.52
N MET A 132 -11.74 18.40 -22.86
CA MET A 132 -12.82 19.17 -23.50
C MET A 132 -13.31 20.31 -22.59
N LEU A 133 -13.50 20.07 -21.29
CA LEU A 133 -13.88 21.11 -20.33
C LEU A 133 -12.85 22.24 -20.24
N ILE A 134 -11.56 21.91 -20.19
CA ILE A 134 -10.48 22.90 -20.13
C ILE A 134 -10.47 23.76 -21.41
N LEU A 135 -10.67 23.15 -22.58
CA LEU A 135 -10.76 23.85 -23.86
C LEU A 135 -11.99 24.78 -23.92
N LEU A 136 -13.15 24.30 -23.46
CA LEU A 136 -14.37 25.12 -23.39
C LEU A 136 -14.18 26.33 -22.48
N MET A 137 -13.58 26.14 -21.29
CA MET A 137 -13.26 27.23 -20.37
C MET A 137 -12.26 28.23 -20.97
N SER A 138 -11.31 27.75 -21.79
CA SER A 138 -10.36 28.61 -22.49
C SER A 138 -11.01 29.44 -23.59
N SER A 139 -12.08 28.94 -24.21
CA SER A 139 -12.83 29.63 -25.27
C SER A 139 -13.92 30.58 -24.75
N ALA A 140 -14.28 30.46 -23.47
CA ALA A 140 -15.31 31.29 -22.86
C ALA A 140 -14.80 32.71 -22.64
N SER A 141 -15.54 33.71 -23.13
CA SER A 141 -15.23 35.13 -22.91
C SER A 141 -15.59 35.53 -21.46
N THR A 142 -14.71 35.25 -20.50
CA THR A 142 -14.88 35.78 -19.14
C THR A 142 -14.10 37.09 -18.96
N PRO A 143 -14.61 38.05 -18.17
CA PRO A 143 -13.95 39.35 -17.98
C PRO A 143 -12.63 39.27 -17.20
N GLU A 144 -12.44 38.22 -16.39
CA GLU A 144 -11.33 38.11 -15.44
C GLU A 144 -10.50 36.85 -15.68
N ALA A 145 -9.32 37.01 -16.31
CA ALA A 145 -8.44 35.90 -16.70
C ALA A 145 -8.02 34.98 -15.53
N TRP A 146 -7.88 35.52 -14.31
CA TRP A 146 -7.48 34.72 -13.15
C TRP A 146 -8.53 33.67 -12.76
N ARG A 147 -9.82 33.94 -13.00
CA ARG A 147 -10.91 32.98 -12.72
C ARG A 147 -10.89 31.81 -13.69
N GLN A 148 -10.57 32.06 -14.96
CA GLN A 148 -10.39 31.00 -15.96
C GLN A 148 -9.22 30.10 -15.59
N VAL A 149 -8.07 30.68 -15.26
CA VAL A 149 -6.87 29.89 -14.87
C VAL A 149 -7.16 29.06 -13.63
N LEU A 150 -7.84 29.63 -12.63
CA LEU A 150 -8.22 28.89 -11.43
C LEU A 150 -9.17 27.72 -11.75
N ALA A 151 -10.18 27.94 -12.60
CA ALA A 151 -11.11 26.89 -13.01
C ALA A 151 -10.40 25.76 -13.77
N GLN A 152 -9.48 26.10 -14.68
CA GLN A 152 -8.68 25.12 -15.41
C GLN A 152 -7.76 24.32 -14.48
N PHE A 153 -7.14 24.97 -13.49
CA PHE A 153 -6.31 24.28 -12.51
C PHE A 153 -7.13 23.31 -11.66
N MET A 154 -8.33 23.73 -11.21
CA MET A 154 -9.25 22.83 -10.49
C MET A 154 -9.63 21.62 -11.36
N ALA A 155 -10.01 21.84 -12.61
CA ALA A 155 -10.36 20.76 -13.54
C ALA A 155 -9.19 19.79 -13.78
N ALA A 156 -7.97 20.32 -13.98
CA ALA A 156 -6.77 19.52 -14.16
C ALA A 156 -6.44 18.70 -12.89
N SER A 157 -6.55 19.31 -11.71
CA SER A 157 -6.31 18.61 -10.44
C SER A 157 -7.32 17.48 -10.20
N MET A 158 -8.59 17.71 -10.56
CA MET A 158 -9.64 16.69 -10.46
C MET A 158 -9.38 15.54 -11.45
N CYS A 159 -8.97 15.86 -12.69
CA CYS A 159 -8.55 14.85 -13.66
C CYS A 159 -7.39 14.00 -13.11
N ALA A 160 -6.33 14.63 -12.61
CA ALA A 160 -5.18 13.93 -12.03
C ALA A 160 -5.59 13.04 -10.85
N ALA A 161 -6.48 13.51 -9.97
CA ALA A 161 -7.00 12.74 -8.85
C ALA A 161 -7.76 11.49 -9.33
N THR A 162 -8.63 11.62 -10.34
CA THR A 162 -9.36 10.46 -10.89
C THR A 162 -8.41 9.43 -11.50
N LEU A 163 -7.43 9.86 -12.31
CA LEU A 163 -6.42 8.98 -12.88
C LEU A 163 -5.64 8.23 -11.81
N TRP A 164 -5.25 8.94 -10.75
CA TRP A 164 -4.54 8.36 -9.62
C TRP A 164 -5.38 7.29 -8.90
N VAL A 165 -6.66 7.55 -8.65
CA VAL A 165 -7.58 6.59 -8.03
C VAL A 165 -7.75 5.35 -8.89
N PHE A 166 -8.01 5.49 -10.20
CA PHE A 166 -8.15 4.34 -11.10
C PHE A 166 -6.86 3.51 -11.18
N ASN A 167 -5.71 4.17 -11.25
CA ASN A 167 -4.43 3.49 -11.24
C ASN A 167 -4.20 2.70 -9.95
N TRP A 168 -4.50 3.32 -8.80
CA TRP A 168 -4.33 2.69 -7.50
C TRP A 168 -5.30 1.51 -7.27
N MET A 169 -6.56 1.64 -7.72
CA MET A 169 -7.60 0.63 -7.50
C MET A 169 -7.57 -0.56 -8.47
N PHE A 170 -7.24 -0.34 -9.75
CA PHE A 170 -7.44 -1.37 -10.78
C PHE A 170 -6.13 -1.79 -11.47
N ILE A 171 -5.27 -0.84 -11.82
CA ILE A 171 -4.05 -1.11 -12.58
C ILE A 171 -2.96 -1.71 -11.68
N SER A 172 -2.64 -1.04 -10.56
CA SER A 172 -1.61 -1.47 -9.62
C SER A 172 -1.83 -2.88 -9.05
N PRO A 173 -3.03 -3.25 -8.54
CA PRO A 173 -3.25 -4.61 -8.05
C PRO A 173 -3.24 -5.66 -9.17
N TYR A 174 -3.68 -5.31 -10.39
CA TYR A 174 -3.61 -6.24 -11.52
C TYR A 174 -2.16 -6.59 -11.88
N HIS A 175 -1.26 -5.61 -11.91
CA HIS A 175 0.18 -5.88 -12.15
C HIS A 175 0.80 -6.72 -11.03
N LEU A 176 0.43 -6.46 -9.78
CA LEU A 176 0.89 -7.24 -8.63
C LEU A 176 0.44 -8.71 -8.74
N LEU A 177 -0.82 -8.95 -9.11
CA LEU A 177 -1.34 -10.29 -9.38
C LEU A 177 -0.69 -10.89 -10.63
N GLN A 178 -0.43 -10.11 -11.68
CA GLN A 178 0.23 -10.63 -12.88
C GLN A 178 1.65 -11.13 -12.57
N ARG A 179 2.37 -10.47 -11.65
CA ARG A 179 3.69 -10.90 -11.18
C ARG A 179 3.64 -12.27 -10.49
N THR A 180 2.56 -12.56 -9.75
CA THR A 180 2.45 -13.85 -9.06
C THR A 180 2.20 -15.01 -10.01
N TYR A 181 1.35 -14.83 -11.03
CA TYR A 181 1.10 -15.87 -12.03
C TYR A 181 2.27 -16.09 -13.00
N ARG A 182 3.19 -15.14 -13.16
CA ARG A 182 4.36 -15.27 -14.04
C ARG A 182 5.53 -16.01 -13.41
N LYS A 183 5.60 -16.09 -12.08
CA LYS A 183 6.59 -16.93 -11.39
C LYS A 183 6.03 -18.36 -11.32
N PRO A 184 6.56 -19.32 -12.09
CA PRO A 184 6.16 -20.71 -11.90
C PRO A 184 6.50 -21.12 -10.46
N ILE A 185 5.57 -21.84 -9.83
CA ILE A 185 5.73 -22.45 -8.51
C ILE A 185 6.91 -23.41 -8.64
N THR A 186 8.09 -22.99 -8.20
CA THR A 186 9.21 -23.89 -7.98
C THR A 186 8.99 -24.44 -6.58
N GLY A 187 8.44 -25.66 -6.55
CA GLY A 187 8.32 -26.46 -5.33
C GLY A 187 9.67 -27.01 -4.89
#